data_AF-A0A1I3BPG3-F1
#
_entry.id   AF-A0A1I3BPG3-F1
#
_cell.length_a   1.000
_cell.length_b   1.000
_cell.length_c   1.000
_cell.angle_alpha   90.00
_cell.angle_beta   90.00
_cell.angle_gamma   90.00
#
_symmetry.space_group_name_H-M   'P 1'
#
loop_
_entity.id
_entity.type
_entity.pdbx_description
1 polymer ?
#
loop_
_entity_poly.entity_id
_entity_poly.type
_entity_poly.pdbx_seq_one_letter_code
_entity_poly.pdbx_strand_id
1 'polypeptide(L)'
;MTTYKELQAQIEQLRKQAEELRQAEIADVITEIKAKMNEYGITGADLGLMGKKRIMKTSPAMAPEVPAPAPAHVDAPASSEM
;
A
#
# COMPACT_ATOMS: atom_id res chain seq x y z
N MET A 1 43.58 24.22 19.79
CA MET A 1 43.27 23.81 18.40
C MET A 1 42.18 22.75 18.48
N THR A 2 41.07 22.93 17.78
CA THR A 2 40.04 21.88 17.68
C THR A 2 40.66 20.65 17.03
N THR A 3 40.51 19.50 17.65
CA THR A 3 41.03 18.26 17.09
C THR A 3 40.17 17.82 15.91
N TYR A 4 40.75 17.02 15.02
CA TYR A 4 40.02 16.43 13.90
C TYR A 4 38.76 15.67 14.36
N LYS A 5 38.84 14.98 15.51
CA LYS A 5 37.71 14.24 16.09
C LYS A 5 36.57 15.15 16.52
N GLU A 6 36.88 16.29 17.14
CA GLU A 6 35.86 17.27 17.54
C GLU A 6 35.20 17.93 16.33
N LEU A 7 35.94 18.18 15.24
CA LEU A 7 35.37 18.68 14.00
C LEU A 7 34.46 17.64 13.34
N GLN A 8 34.83 16.36 13.33
CA GLN A 8 33.98 15.29 12.83
C GLN A 8 32.66 15.18 13.61
N ALA A 9 32.71 15.22 14.94
CA ALA A 9 31.51 15.17 15.78
C ALA A 9 30.55 16.35 15.47
N GLN A 10 31.09 17.56 15.29
CA GLN A 10 30.29 18.73 14.92
C GLN A 10 29.66 18.58 13.53
N ILE A 11 30.39 18.02 12.56
CA ILE A 11 29.85 17.75 11.22
C ILE A 11 28.69 16.76 11.30
N GLU A 12 28.81 15.69 12.08
CA GLU A 12 27.73 14.71 12.24
C GLU A 12 26.48 15.34 12.87
N GLN A 13 26.66 16.17 13.91
CA GLN A 13 25.57 16.91 14.52
C GLN A 13 24.88 17.87 13.54
N LEU A 14 25.66 18.65 12.78
CA LEU A 14 25.13 19.58 11.78
C LEU A 14 24.40 18.84 10.66
N ARG A 15 24.90 17.67 10.23
CA ARG A 15 24.23 16.85 9.22
C ARG A 15 22.88 16.34 9.72
N LYS A 16 22.83 15.86 10.96
CA LYS A 16 21.57 15.43 11.58
C LYS A 16 20.56 16.57 11.67
N GLN A 17 21.00 17.75 12.11
CA GLN A 17 20.16 18.94 12.17
C GLN A 17 19.65 19.37 10.78
N ALA A 18 20.49 19.30 9.75
CA ALA A 18 20.09 19.61 8.39
C ALA A 18 19.05 18.61 7.85
N GLU A 19 19.19 17.32 8.17
CA GLU A 19 18.21 16.31 7.80
C GLU A 19 16.87 16.51 8.51
N GLU A 20 16.89 16.82 9.81
CA GLU A 20 15.69 17.13 10.59
C GLU A 20 14.96 18.37 10.03
N LEU A 21 15.69 19.45 9.74
CA LEU A 21 15.13 20.65 9.12
C LEU A 21 14.52 20.35 7.75
N ARG A 22 15.21 19.58 6.91
CA ARG A 22 14.69 19.18 5.59
C ARG A 22 13.39 18.40 5.73
N GLN A 23 13.30 17.48 6.70
CA GLN A 23 12.07 16.71 6.94
C GLN A 23 10.93 17.62 7.42
N ALA A 24 11.21 18.58 8.30
CA ALA A 24 10.24 19.55 8.77
C ALA A 24 9.73 20.44 7.62
N GLU A 25 10.62 20.99 6.79
CA GLU A 25 10.23 21.80 5.62
C GLU A 25 9.37 21.01 4.64
N ILE A 26 9.73 19.75 4.36
CA ILE A 26 8.93 18.89 3.49
C ILE A 26 7.56 18.61 4.11
N ALA A 27 7.49 18.35 5.42
CA ALA A 27 6.22 18.13 6.10
C ALA A 27 5.31 19.37 6.02
N ASP A 28 5.85 20.55 6.28
CA ASP A 28 5.14 21.82 6.20
C ASP A 28 4.60 22.05 4.78
N VAL A 29 5.45 21.89 3.76
CA VAL A 29 5.04 22.02 2.35
C VAL A 29 3.94 21.01 2.00
N ILE A 30 4.03 19.76 2.47
CA ILE A 30 2.98 18.77 2.27
C ILE A 30 1.67 19.21 2.93
N THR A 31 1.71 19.77 4.15
CA THR A 31 0.49 20.26 4.81
C THR A 31 -0.14 21.41 4.06
N GLU A 32 0.66 22.36 3.55
CA GLU A 32 0.19 23.49 2.75
C GLU A 32 -0.45 23.02 1.44
N ILE A 33 0.20 22.08 0.73
CA ILE A 33 -0.35 21.50 -0.50
C ILE A 33 -1.68 20.80 -0.20
N LYS A 34 -1.77 20.00 0.88
CA LYS A 34 -3.02 19.34 1.28
C LYS A 34 -4.12 20.34 1.64
N ALA A 35 -3.79 21.45 2.30
CA ALA A 35 -4.75 22.50 2.61
C ALA A 35 -5.30 23.13 1.31
N LYS A 36 -4.42 23.49 0.37
CA LYS A 36 -4.80 23.99 -0.96
C LYS A 36 -5.63 22.96 -1.74
N MET A 37 -5.27 21.68 -1.66
CA MET A 37 -6.04 20.61 -2.29
C MET A 37 -7.48 20.58 -1.76
N ASN A 38 -7.67 20.70 -0.44
CA ASN A 38 -9.00 20.73 0.16
C ASN A 38 -9.78 22.01 -0.19
N GLU A 39 -9.12 23.16 -0.22
CA GLU A 39 -9.75 24.46 -0.52
C GLU A 39 -10.26 24.53 -1.96
N TYR A 40 -9.47 24.06 -2.92
CA TYR A 40 -9.82 24.08 -4.34
C TYR A 40 -10.48 22.79 -4.83
N GLY A 41 -10.67 21.80 -3.96
CA GLY A 41 -11.19 20.48 -4.34
C GLY A 41 -10.28 19.70 -5.30
N ILE A 42 -8.97 19.99 -5.30
CA ILE A 42 -7.98 19.34 -6.15
C ILE A 42 -7.65 17.98 -5.55
N THR A 43 -7.76 16.93 -6.36
CA THR A 43 -7.43 15.56 -5.97
C THR A 43 -6.08 15.14 -6.54
N GLY A 44 -5.53 14.02 -6.05
CA GLY A 44 -4.32 13.44 -6.64
C GLY A 44 -4.46 13.09 -8.13
N ALA A 45 -5.70 12.89 -8.62
CA ALA A 45 -5.94 12.67 -10.04
C ALA A 45 -5.69 13.93 -10.88
N ASP A 46 -6.08 15.09 -10.36
CA ASP A 46 -5.93 16.40 -11.04
C ASP A 46 -4.45 16.80 -11.16
N LEU A 47 -3.62 16.32 -10.23
CA LEU A 47 -2.16 16.48 -10.26
C LEU A 47 -1.44 15.39 -11.08
N GLY A 48 -2.18 14.46 -11.70
CA GLY A 48 -1.60 13.34 -12.45
C GLY A 48 -0.87 12.30 -11.59
N LEU A 49 -1.08 12.31 -10.26
CA LEU A 49 -0.48 11.38 -9.30
C LEU A 49 -1.19 10.02 -9.29
N MET A 50 -2.45 9.95 -9.75
CA MET A 50 -3.07 8.66 -10.09
C MET A 50 -2.41 8.11 -11.35
N GLY A 51 -1.39 7.27 -11.16
CA GLY A 51 -0.83 6.46 -12.24
C GLY A 51 -1.96 5.77 -12.99
N LYS A 52 -1.98 5.91 -14.33
CA LYS A 52 -2.89 5.16 -15.22
C LYS A 52 -3.00 3.74 -14.70
N LYS A 53 -4.17 3.38 -14.16
CA LYS A 53 -4.49 1.99 -13.80
C LYS A 53 -4.20 1.18 -15.04
N ARG A 54 -3.09 0.45 -15.07
CA ARG A 54 -2.76 -0.45 -16.17
C ARG A 54 -3.90 -1.44 -16.21
N ILE A 55 -4.80 -1.26 -17.17
CA ILE A 55 -5.84 -2.24 -17.46
C ILE A 55 -5.05 -3.44 -18.01
N MET A 56 -4.66 -4.35 -17.13
CA MET A 56 -4.22 -5.67 -17.55
C MET A 56 -5.42 -6.27 -18.26
N LYS A 57 -5.32 -6.36 -19.59
CA LYS A 57 -6.25 -7.09 -20.42
C LYS A 57 -6.22 -8.53 -19.89
N THR A 58 -7.24 -8.92 -19.14
CA THR A 58 -7.42 -10.31 -18.73
C THR A 58 -7.64 -11.10 -20.02
N SER A 59 -6.63 -11.81 -20.49
CA SER A 59 -6.83 -12.89 -21.46
C SER A 59 -7.81 -13.89 -20.86
N PRO A 60 -8.77 -14.44 -21.63
CA PRO A 60 -9.71 -15.42 -21.10
C PRO A 60 -8.95 -16.71 -20.82
N ALA A 61 -8.60 -16.93 -19.55
CA ALA A 61 -8.09 -18.21 -19.10
C ALA A 61 -9.27 -19.18 -19.01
N MET A 62 -9.21 -20.16 -19.91
CA MET A 62 -9.83 -21.48 -19.96
C MET A 62 -10.64 -21.91 -18.73
N ALA A 63 -11.84 -22.42 -19.01
CA ALA A 63 -12.87 -22.87 -18.08
C ALA A 63 -12.36 -23.81 -16.95
N PRO A 64 -12.89 -23.69 -15.71
CA PRO A 64 -12.75 -24.76 -14.74
C PRO A 64 -13.76 -25.87 -15.11
N GLU A 65 -13.21 -27.00 -15.52
CA GLU A 65 -13.92 -28.27 -15.65
C GLU A 65 -14.55 -28.63 -14.29
N VAL A 66 -15.86 -28.89 -14.30
CA VAL A 66 -16.68 -29.17 -13.13
C VAL A 66 -16.34 -30.58 -12.62
N PRO A 67 -15.87 -30.79 -11.37
CA PRO A 67 -15.83 -32.12 -10.81
C PRO A 67 -17.24 -32.52 -10.37
N ALA A 68 -17.73 -33.64 -10.90
CA ALA A 68 -19.04 -34.22 -10.60
C ALA A 68 -19.24 -34.50 -9.09
N PRO A 69 -20.46 -34.33 -8.53
CA PRO A 69 -20.77 -34.84 -7.21
C PRO A 69 -21.56 -36.16 -7.29
N ALA A 70 -21.02 -37.22 -6.68
CA ALA A 70 -21.78 -38.33 -6.12
C ALA A 70 -20.91 -38.99 -5.03
N PRO A 71 -21.45 -39.66 -3.98
CA PRO A 71 -22.85 -40.02 -3.73
C PRO A 71 -23.37 -39.62 -2.33
N ALA A 72 -24.66 -39.31 -2.20
CA ALA A 72 -25.32 -39.23 -0.89
C ALA A 72 -25.96 -40.60 -0.55
N HIS A 73 -25.38 -41.27 0.43
CA HIS A 73 -25.94 -42.42 1.13
C HIS A 73 -27.29 -42.01 1.76
N VAL A 74 -28.38 -42.65 1.37
CA VAL A 74 -29.64 -42.62 2.15
C VAL A 74 -29.70 -43.91 2.96
N ASP A 75 -29.52 -43.71 4.26
CA ASP A 75 -29.73 -44.68 5.32
C ASP A 75 -31.24 -44.97 5.45
N ALA A 76 -31.62 -46.24 5.41
CA ALA A 76 -32.95 -46.70 5.79
C ALA A 76 -32.80 -47.88 6.75
N PRO A 77 -33.18 -47.75 8.03
CA PRO A 77 -33.02 -48.81 9.03
C PRO A 77 -34.27 -49.68 9.18
N ALA A 78 -34.03 -50.86 9.77
CA ALA A 78 -34.96 -51.80 10.41
C ALA A 78 -35.78 -52.70 9.47
N SER A 79 -35.45 -53.99 9.31
CA SER A 79 -35.50 -55.11 10.27
C SER A 79 -36.84 -55.86 10.23
N SER A 80 -36.74 -57.20 10.14
CA SER A 80 -37.66 -58.21 10.73
C SER A 80 -39.05 -58.30 10.04
N GLU A 81 -39.67 -59.42 9.71
CA GLU A 81 -39.51 -60.86 9.99
C GLU A 81 -40.50 -61.61 9.06
N MET A 82 -40.24 -62.92 8.82
CA MET A 82 -41.17 -64.01 8.44
C MET A 82 -42.12 -63.86 7.24
#